data_AF-A0AAD8W3P0-F1
#
_entry.id   AF-A0AAD8W3P0-F1
#
_cell.length_a   1.000
_cell.length_b   1.000
_cell.length_c   1.000
_cell.angle_alpha   90.00
_cell.angle_beta   90.00
_cell.angle_gamma   90.00
#
_symmetry.space_group_name_H-M   'P 1'
#
loop_
_entity.id
_entity.type
_entity.pdbx_description
1 polymer ?
#
loop_
_entity_poly.entity_id
_entity_poly.type
_entity_poly.pdbx_seq_one_letter_code
_entity_poly.pdbx_strand_id
1 'polypeptide(L)'
;MAGLGSLTRLHLSEVHITGDELGQLLSNSVALEELKLVNCHKIISLKLPCLLHRLNCLTVFECRGLKVIENKAPNVSVVHMNGSFEKLRVGDMLQVKKLEMIDTYGTSLVHHARAKLPFIMPNLETLNLYSNGEKLSTPMLAARFLFLRNLLILLGDGDTRGFFYDYFSLVYFLDACPVLEDFALCVSQTRVRQDLISAEDSHMRRMPEHCHGSIKNVKILGFCSAKSMVELTCHIIENATSLECLTLDAIYDNSSRGEADRSHEHNKFDECRPVPSRRMIEHAHKGLWAIGRYVVQKVPTRVKLNVKKLCSRCHKIK
;
A
#
# COMPACT_ATOMS: atom_id res chain seq x y z
N MET A 1 29.20 -10.67 30.65
CA MET A 1 27.85 -10.11 30.49
C MET A 1 26.94 -11.21 29.95
N ALA A 2 26.27 -11.94 30.84
CA ALA A 2 25.32 -13.00 30.46
C ALA A 2 23.92 -12.51 30.86
N GLY A 3 23.03 -12.33 29.89
CA GLY A 3 21.66 -11.91 30.19
C GLY A 3 20.75 -11.77 28.96
N LEU A 4 21.30 -11.46 27.79
CA LEU A 4 20.49 -11.20 26.58
C LEU A 4 20.53 -12.33 25.54
N GLY A 5 21.26 -13.42 25.82
CA GLY A 5 21.41 -14.54 24.87
C GLY A 5 20.10 -15.28 24.56
N SER A 6 19.08 -15.15 25.41
CA SER A 6 17.73 -15.70 25.21
C SER A 6 16.72 -14.67 24.71
N LEU A 7 17.13 -13.42 24.47
CA LEU A 7 16.23 -12.37 24.02
C LEU A 7 15.77 -12.65 22.59
N THR A 8 14.48 -12.88 22.39
CA THR A 8 13.87 -13.16 21.09
C THR A 8 13.21 -11.95 20.46
N ARG A 9 12.75 -10.97 21.26
CA ARG A 9 12.12 -9.74 20.76
C ARG A 9 12.65 -8.54 21.51
N LEU A 10 13.04 -7.51 20.76
CA LEU A 10 13.48 -6.24 21.32
C LEU A 10 12.62 -5.12 20.75
N HIS A 11 11.89 -4.43 21.63
CA HIS A 11 11.12 -3.25 21.29
C HIS A 11 11.66 -2.05 22.05
N LEU A 12 12.15 -1.06 21.31
CA LEU A 12 12.63 0.21 21.84
C LEU A 12 11.74 1.32 21.31
N SER A 13 11.11 2.08 22.21
CA SER A 13 10.22 3.19 21.89
C SER A 13 10.66 4.43 22.64
N GLU A 14 10.90 5.53 21.93
CA GLU A 14 11.25 6.85 22.51
C GLU A 14 12.49 6.83 23.43
N VAL A 15 13.40 5.88 23.19
CA VAL A 15 14.64 5.75 23.96
C VAL A 15 15.78 6.56 23.34
N HIS A 16 16.70 7.01 24.19
CA HIS A 16 17.87 7.80 23.82
C HIS A 16 19.11 6.93 23.56
N ILE A 17 18.96 5.83 22.82
CA ILE A 17 20.06 4.93 22.47
C ILE A 17 20.76 5.35 21.18
N THR A 18 22.09 5.26 21.15
CA THR A 18 22.90 5.46 19.93
C THR A 18 22.98 4.19 19.09
N GLY A 19 23.42 4.32 17.83
CA GLY A 19 23.61 3.16 16.96
C GLY A 19 24.68 2.18 17.48
N ASP A 20 25.74 2.69 18.10
CA ASP A 20 26.84 1.87 18.63
C ASP A 20 26.43 1.08 19.88
N GLU A 21 25.70 1.73 20.80
CA GLU A 21 25.12 1.06 21.97
C GLU A 21 24.12 -0.03 21.56
N LEU A 22 23.27 0.25 20.57
CA LEU A 22 22.36 -0.76 20.02
C LEU A 22 23.15 -1.91 19.38
N GLY A 23 24.22 -1.61 18.62
CA GLY A 23 25.07 -2.62 18.00
C GLY A 23 25.71 -3.58 19.01
N GLN A 24 26.17 -3.06 20.16
CA GLN A 24 26.69 -3.88 21.26
C GLN A 24 25.61 -4.79 21.86
N LEU A 25 24.39 -4.28 22.03
CA LEU A 25 23.27 -5.05 22.53
C LEU A 25 22.86 -6.16 21.56
N LEU A 26 22.77 -5.84 20.26
CA LEU A 26 22.46 -6.81 19.21
C LEU A 26 23.52 -7.91 19.08
N SER A 27 24.80 -7.57 19.27
CA SER A 27 25.90 -8.55 19.21
C SER A 27 25.82 -9.62 20.31
N ASN A 28 25.13 -9.32 21.42
CA ASN A 28 24.92 -10.26 22.54
C ASN A 28 23.56 -10.97 22.48
N SER A 29 22.71 -10.66 21.50
CA SER A 29 21.32 -11.12 21.40
C SER A 29 21.13 -12.11 20.25
N VAL A 30 21.90 -13.21 20.23
CA VAL A 30 21.93 -14.17 19.10
C VAL A 30 20.60 -14.90 18.85
N ALA A 31 19.72 -14.96 19.85
CA ALA A 31 18.39 -15.54 19.73
C ALA A 31 17.33 -14.56 19.18
N LEU A 32 17.71 -13.32 18.85
CA LEU A 32 16.76 -12.28 18.46
C LEU A 32 16.08 -12.61 17.12
N GLU A 33 14.75 -12.61 17.15
CA GLU A 33 13.87 -12.89 16.01
C GLU A 33 13.21 -11.60 15.48
N GLU A 34 12.93 -10.65 16.38
CA GLU A 34 12.25 -9.39 16.05
C GLU A 34 12.97 -8.18 16.68
N LEU A 35 13.25 -7.18 15.85
CA LEU A 35 13.76 -5.88 16.28
C LEU A 35 12.78 -4.78 15.88
N LYS A 36 12.25 -4.06 16.87
CA LYS A 36 11.35 -2.93 16.68
C LYS A 36 11.91 -1.66 17.30
N LEU A 37 12.12 -0.65 16.46
CA LEU A 37 12.60 0.68 16.84
C LEU A 37 11.52 1.71 16.49
N VAL A 38 11.06 2.46 17.48
CA VAL A 38 10.04 3.51 17.33
C VAL A 38 10.56 4.80 17.97
N ASN A 39 10.51 5.93 17.26
CA ASN A 39 10.93 7.24 17.77
C ASN A 39 12.35 7.29 18.39
N CYS A 40 13.27 6.41 17.95
CA CYS A 40 14.64 6.37 18.45
C CYS A 40 15.52 7.33 17.64
N HIS A 41 15.47 8.62 17.95
CA HIS A 41 16.09 9.68 17.13
C HIS A 41 17.61 9.78 17.23
N LYS A 42 18.23 9.16 18.25
CA LYS A 42 19.69 9.16 18.43
C LYS A 42 20.41 8.10 17.59
N ILE A 43 19.68 7.19 16.96
CA ILE A 43 20.24 6.18 16.05
C ILE A 43 20.45 6.82 14.67
N ILE A 44 21.71 7.05 14.31
CA ILE A 44 22.09 7.62 13.00
C ILE A 44 22.34 6.50 11.98
N SER A 45 22.95 5.39 12.40
CA SER A 45 23.24 4.22 11.59
C SER A 45 22.78 2.98 12.34
N LEU A 46 21.96 2.14 11.69
CA LEU A 46 21.53 0.85 12.19
C LEU A 46 22.36 -0.24 11.51
N LYS A 47 23.16 -0.95 12.29
CA LYS A 47 24.00 -2.06 11.81
C LYS A 47 23.48 -3.37 12.39
N LEU A 48 22.95 -4.23 11.54
CA LEU A 48 22.50 -5.57 11.93
C LEU A 48 23.67 -6.55 11.74
N PRO A 49 24.22 -7.13 12.82
CA PRO A 49 25.36 -8.03 12.71
C PRO A 49 24.97 -9.38 12.09
N CYS A 50 25.95 -10.04 11.46
CA CYS A 50 25.75 -11.34 10.80
C CYS A 50 25.40 -12.50 11.75
N LEU A 51 25.67 -12.33 13.04
CA LEU A 51 25.37 -13.29 14.11
C LEU A 51 23.86 -13.44 14.37
N LEU A 52 23.03 -12.50 13.88
CA LEU A 52 21.58 -12.51 14.05
C LEU A 52 20.90 -13.46 13.06
N HIS A 53 21.21 -14.76 13.16
CA HIS A 53 20.66 -15.79 12.27
C HIS A 53 19.16 -15.99 12.44
N ARG A 54 18.58 -15.63 13.60
CA ARG A 54 17.14 -15.79 13.85
C ARG A 54 16.32 -14.55 13.50
N LEU A 55 16.98 -13.40 13.29
CA LEU A 55 16.29 -12.14 13.04
C LEU A 55 15.60 -12.20 11.70
N ASN A 56 14.27 -12.23 11.74
CA ASN A 56 13.42 -12.33 10.57
C ASN A 56 12.64 -11.04 10.30
N CYS A 57 12.37 -10.25 11.35
CA CYS A 57 11.52 -9.07 11.28
C CYS A 57 12.24 -7.83 11.82
N LEU A 58 12.32 -6.81 10.97
CA LEU A 58 12.84 -5.49 11.31
C LEU A 58 11.74 -4.46 11.17
N THR A 59 11.45 -3.73 12.25
CA THR A 59 10.53 -2.60 12.25
C THR A 59 11.25 -1.32 12.66
N VAL A 60 11.18 -0.28 11.84
CA VAL A 60 11.80 1.03 12.09
C VAL A 60 10.82 2.15 11.76
N PHE A 61 10.16 2.71 12.77
CA PHE A 61 9.19 3.79 12.61
C PHE A 61 9.65 5.07 13.30
N GLU A 62 9.46 6.20 12.62
CA GLU A 62 9.70 7.55 13.17
C GLU A 62 11.11 7.79 13.74
N CYS A 63 12.11 6.98 13.37
CA CYS A 63 13.52 7.19 13.70
C CYS A 63 14.14 8.28 12.81
N ARG A 64 13.71 9.54 12.96
CA ARG A 64 14.10 10.69 12.11
C ARG A 64 15.61 10.94 11.97
N GLY A 65 16.42 10.50 12.93
CA GLY A 65 17.88 10.62 12.88
C GLY A 65 18.56 9.58 11.99
N LEU A 66 17.86 8.50 11.63
CA LEU A 66 18.42 7.36 10.91
C LEU A 66 18.71 7.70 9.45
N LYS A 67 19.95 7.48 9.02
CA LYS A 67 20.43 7.76 7.65
C LYS A 67 20.94 6.52 6.93
N VAL A 68 21.31 5.48 7.66
CA VAL A 68 21.91 4.27 7.08
C VAL A 68 21.34 3.02 7.75
N ILE A 69 20.93 2.04 6.95
CA ILE A 69 20.69 0.67 7.41
C ILE A 69 21.68 -0.26 6.70
N GLU A 70 22.59 -0.83 7.49
CA GLU A 70 23.51 -1.88 7.05
C GLU A 70 23.01 -3.21 7.58
N ASN A 71 22.44 -4.03 6.68
CA ASN A 71 21.99 -5.36 7.03
C ASN A 71 23.05 -6.40 6.67
N LYS A 72 23.67 -7.03 7.67
CA LYS A 72 24.49 -8.25 7.49
C LYS A 72 23.80 -9.50 8.05
N ALA A 73 22.61 -9.37 8.62
CA ALA A 73 21.85 -10.50 9.14
C ALA A 73 21.28 -11.33 7.98
N PRO A 74 21.42 -12.66 8.00
CA PRO A 74 21.17 -13.49 6.82
C PRO A 74 19.70 -13.76 6.53
N ASN A 75 18.80 -13.60 7.51
CA ASN A 75 17.42 -14.11 7.42
C ASN A 75 16.35 -13.03 7.59
N VAL A 76 16.71 -11.74 7.49
CA VAL A 76 15.73 -10.64 7.56
C VAL A 76 14.83 -10.71 6.32
N SER A 77 13.58 -11.13 6.54
CA SER A 77 12.60 -11.39 5.48
C SER A 77 11.48 -10.36 5.44
N VAL A 78 11.12 -9.81 6.61
CA VAL A 78 10.04 -8.85 6.78
C VAL A 78 10.60 -7.52 7.28
N VAL A 79 10.28 -6.45 6.56
CA VAL A 79 10.69 -5.09 6.94
C VAL A 79 9.46 -4.18 7.00
N HIS A 80 9.33 -3.43 8.08
CA HIS A 80 8.35 -2.36 8.21
C HIS A 80 9.07 -1.04 8.49
N MET A 81 8.79 -0.01 7.71
CA MET A 81 9.51 1.26 7.85
C MET A 81 8.76 2.51 7.41
N ASN A 82 9.32 3.68 7.74
CA ASN A 82 8.82 4.96 7.23
C ASN A 82 9.04 5.11 5.72
N GLY A 83 8.11 5.81 5.07
CA GLY A 83 8.12 6.11 3.64
C GLY A 83 9.21 7.08 3.17
N SER A 84 9.82 7.84 4.08
CA SER A 84 10.93 8.76 3.80
C SER A 84 12.25 8.02 3.59
N PHE A 85 12.30 7.20 2.55
CA PHE A 85 13.46 6.37 2.21
C PHE A 85 14.44 7.12 1.30
N GLU A 86 14.09 8.27 0.73
CA GLU A 86 14.95 8.97 -0.22
C GLU A 86 16.37 9.26 0.28
N LYS A 87 16.49 9.58 1.57
CA LYS A 87 17.75 9.92 2.26
C LYS A 87 18.39 8.72 2.92
N LEU A 88 17.70 7.58 2.95
CA LEU A 88 18.16 6.39 3.64
C LEU A 88 19.05 5.58 2.71
N ARG A 89 20.32 5.44 3.09
CA ARG A 89 21.22 4.50 2.42
C ARG A 89 20.95 3.13 3.01
N VAL A 90 20.31 2.29 2.22
CA VAL A 90 20.07 0.90 2.57
C VAL A 90 20.94 0.05 1.66
N GLY A 91 21.81 -0.75 2.26
CA GLY A 91 22.55 -1.77 1.51
C GLY A 91 21.62 -2.81 0.93
N ASP A 92 22.15 -3.70 0.08
CA ASP A 92 21.35 -4.71 -0.60
C ASP A 92 20.58 -5.57 0.42
N MET A 93 19.25 -5.53 0.35
CA MET A 93 18.33 -6.26 1.20
C MET A 93 17.72 -7.43 0.42
N LEU A 94 18.58 -8.23 -0.21
CA LEU A 94 18.19 -9.33 -1.12
C LEU A 94 17.30 -10.39 -0.46
N GLN A 95 17.33 -10.50 0.87
CA GLN A 95 16.58 -11.51 1.62
C GLN A 95 15.16 -11.07 1.98
N VAL A 96 14.86 -9.78 1.82
CA VAL A 96 13.55 -9.23 2.16
C VAL A 96 12.53 -9.66 1.11
N LYS A 97 11.49 -10.34 1.58
CA LYS A 97 10.36 -10.81 0.77
C LYS A 97 9.11 -9.97 0.99
N LYS A 98 8.96 -9.38 2.17
CA LYS A 98 7.81 -8.55 2.52
C LYS A 98 8.26 -7.20 3.04
N LEU A 99 7.73 -6.14 2.43
CA LEU A 99 7.97 -4.77 2.84
C LEU A 99 6.65 -4.03 3.09
N GLU A 100 6.58 -3.34 4.22
CA GLU A 100 5.53 -2.37 4.53
C GLU A 100 6.16 -1.00 4.73
N MET A 101 5.67 0.01 4.00
CA MET A 101 6.13 1.39 4.11
C MET A 101 4.98 2.32 4.41
N ILE A 102 5.14 3.17 5.42
CA ILE A 102 4.13 4.17 5.79
C ILE A 102 4.73 5.57 5.69
N ASP A 103 4.18 6.38 4.80
CA ASP A 103 4.52 7.79 4.66
C ASP A 103 3.61 8.66 5.53
N THR A 104 4.24 9.35 6.47
CA THR A 104 3.62 10.30 7.39
C THR A 104 3.81 11.76 6.95
N TYR A 105 4.56 12.03 5.87
CA TYR A 105 5.04 13.38 5.50
C TYR A 105 4.70 13.83 4.07
N GLY A 106 4.03 13.00 3.25
CA GLY A 106 3.58 13.36 1.91
C GLY A 106 4.71 13.39 0.88
N THR A 107 5.54 12.34 0.88
CA THR A 107 6.77 12.22 0.08
C THR A 107 6.57 11.52 -1.25
N SER A 108 5.34 11.32 -1.77
CA SER A 108 5.11 10.55 -3.01
C SER A 108 5.68 9.13 -2.97
N LEU A 109 5.42 8.43 -1.86
CA LEU A 109 5.98 7.12 -1.55
C LEU A 109 5.84 6.12 -2.70
N VAL A 110 4.70 6.06 -3.37
CA VAL A 110 4.45 5.09 -4.45
C VAL A 110 5.42 5.29 -5.61
N HIS A 111 5.65 6.55 -6.01
CA HIS A 111 6.63 6.89 -7.05
C HIS A 111 8.05 6.47 -6.66
N HIS A 112 8.50 6.79 -5.44
CA HIS A 112 9.85 6.43 -4.98
C HIS A 112 10.04 4.93 -4.78
N ALA A 113 9.00 4.25 -4.29
CA ALA A 113 8.99 2.81 -4.11
C ALA A 113 9.24 2.11 -5.45
N ARG A 114 8.48 2.49 -6.48
CA ARG A 114 8.67 1.97 -7.85
C ARG A 114 10.08 2.22 -8.38
N ALA A 115 10.61 3.41 -8.14
CA ALA A 115 11.90 3.83 -8.68
C ALA A 115 13.10 3.11 -8.07
N LYS A 116 13.07 2.86 -6.75
CA LYS A 116 14.26 2.45 -5.99
C LYS A 116 14.20 1.01 -5.48
N LEU A 117 13.02 0.53 -5.08
CA LEU A 117 12.92 -0.79 -4.44
C LEU A 117 13.36 -1.96 -5.32
N PRO A 118 13.13 -1.97 -6.64
CA PRO A 118 13.65 -3.05 -7.49
C PRO A 118 15.18 -3.23 -7.42
N PHE A 119 15.92 -2.17 -7.08
CA PHE A 119 17.37 -2.22 -6.93
C PHE A 119 17.82 -2.64 -5.53
N ILE A 120 17.06 -2.26 -4.49
CA ILE A 120 17.43 -2.47 -3.09
C ILE A 120 16.92 -3.82 -2.57
N MET A 121 15.73 -4.22 -3.01
CA MET A 121 15.03 -5.43 -2.59
C MET A 121 14.46 -6.14 -3.83
N PRO A 122 15.31 -6.64 -4.74
CA PRO A 122 14.87 -7.23 -6.01
C PRO A 122 13.97 -8.46 -5.83
N ASN A 123 14.07 -9.17 -4.70
CA ASN A 123 13.34 -10.40 -4.39
C ASN A 123 12.02 -10.17 -3.62
N LEU A 124 11.48 -8.95 -3.61
CA LEU A 124 10.20 -8.65 -2.96
C LEU A 124 9.06 -9.47 -3.58
N GLU A 125 8.29 -10.13 -2.74
CA GLU A 125 7.09 -10.89 -3.09
C GLU A 125 5.81 -10.17 -2.65
N THR A 126 5.88 -9.38 -1.57
CA THR A 126 4.75 -8.61 -1.03
C THR A 126 5.17 -7.17 -0.69
N LEU A 127 4.41 -6.19 -1.19
CA LEU A 127 4.66 -4.78 -0.97
C LEU A 127 3.37 -4.06 -0.53
N ASN A 128 3.42 -3.46 0.65
CA ASN A 128 2.36 -2.63 1.20
C ASN A 128 2.84 -1.19 1.32
N LEU A 129 2.17 -0.25 0.64
CA LEU A 129 2.50 1.17 0.65
C LEU A 129 1.33 1.96 1.22
N TYR A 130 1.58 2.79 2.22
CA TYR A 130 0.59 3.70 2.79
C TYR A 130 1.10 5.12 2.57
N SER A 131 0.43 5.88 1.70
CA SER A 131 0.89 7.19 1.26
C SER A 131 -0.09 8.30 1.62
N ASN A 132 0.39 9.35 2.27
CA ASN A 132 -0.38 10.55 2.63
C ASN A 132 -0.04 11.71 1.68
N GLY A 133 -0.23 11.50 0.38
CA GLY A 133 0.00 12.51 -0.67
C GLY A 133 0.99 12.02 -1.72
N GLU A 134 0.52 11.97 -2.97
CA GLU A 134 1.31 11.60 -4.14
C GLU A 134 1.36 12.78 -5.11
N LYS A 135 2.55 13.14 -5.57
CA LYS A 135 2.73 14.03 -6.72
C LYS A 135 2.84 13.18 -7.98
N LEU A 136 2.29 13.72 -9.07
CA LEU A 136 2.19 13.11 -10.39
C LEU A 136 3.44 12.30 -10.77
N SER A 137 3.25 11.02 -11.09
CA SER A 137 4.32 10.15 -11.57
C SER A 137 4.67 10.47 -13.02
N THR A 138 5.96 10.68 -13.30
CA THR A 138 6.50 10.65 -14.66
C THR A 138 6.85 9.21 -15.06
N PRO A 139 6.97 8.91 -16.37
CA PRO A 139 7.59 7.66 -16.83
C PRO A 139 9.01 7.58 -16.29
N MET A 140 9.35 6.46 -15.64
CA MET A 140 10.67 6.24 -15.04
C MET A 140 11.36 5.03 -15.67
N LEU A 141 12.67 4.91 -15.42
CA LEU A 141 13.53 3.79 -15.82
C LEU A 141 12.86 2.42 -15.58
N ALA A 142 13.09 1.50 -16.50
CA ALA A 142 12.44 0.19 -16.62
C ALA A 142 12.88 -0.85 -15.57
N ALA A 143 13.03 -0.45 -14.31
CA ALA A 143 13.27 -1.38 -13.22
C ALA A 143 11.98 -2.16 -12.93
N ARG A 144 12.09 -3.48 -12.77
CA ARG A 144 10.94 -4.37 -12.61
C ARG A 144 11.03 -5.16 -11.31
N PHE A 145 9.90 -5.33 -10.65
CA PHE A 145 9.70 -6.25 -9.55
C PHE A 145 9.46 -7.66 -10.10
N LEU A 146 10.53 -8.43 -10.25
CA LEU A 146 10.47 -9.74 -10.90
C LEU A 146 9.71 -10.80 -10.11
N PHE A 147 9.54 -10.62 -8.79
CA PHE A 147 8.95 -11.60 -7.90
C PHE A 147 7.71 -11.11 -7.15
N LEU A 148 7.28 -9.85 -7.37
CA LEU A 148 6.20 -9.24 -6.61
C LEU A 148 4.84 -9.81 -7.03
N ARG A 149 4.22 -10.58 -6.13
CA ARG A 149 2.91 -11.22 -6.34
C ARG A 149 1.77 -10.45 -5.67
N ASN A 150 2.06 -9.76 -4.57
CA ASN A 150 1.06 -9.03 -3.78
C ASN A 150 1.41 -7.55 -3.67
N LEU A 151 0.51 -6.69 -4.11
CA LEU A 151 0.65 -5.23 -4.01
C LEU A 151 -0.57 -4.61 -3.35
N LEU A 152 -0.36 -3.96 -2.22
CA LEU A 152 -1.36 -3.11 -1.56
C LEU A 152 -0.88 -1.66 -1.58
N ILE A 153 -1.69 -0.78 -2.15
CA ILE A 153 -1.49 0.67 -2.11
C ILE A 153 -2.66 1.30 -1.37
N LEU A 154 -2.38 1.97 -0.26
CA LEU A 154 -3.32 2.80 0.46
C LEU A 154 -2.97 4.27 0.26
N LEU A 155 -3.92 5.02 -0.30
CA LEU A 155 -3.83 6.45 -0.50
C LEU A 155 -4.70 7.17 0.53
N GLY A 156 -4.04 7.81 1.49
CA GLY A 156 -4.67 8.60 2.55
C GLY A 156 -4.96 10.04 2.11
N ASP A 157 -5.80 10.71 2.90
CA ASP A 157 -6.05 12.14 2.74
C ASP A 157 -4.94 12.92 3.49
N GLY A 158 -3.91 13.36 2.76
CA GLY A 158 -2.83 14.18 3.32
C GLY A 158 -3.27 15.55 3.84
N ASP A 159 -2.31 16.35 4.32
CA ASP A 159 -2.60 17.65 4.90
C ASP A 159 -2.96 18.71 3.85
N THR A 160 -4.23 19.11 3.91
CA THR A 160 -4.82 20.42 3.55
C THR A 160 -4.71 21.02 2.15
N ARG A 161 -3.94 20.47 1.20
CA ARG A 161 -3.95 20.96 -0.19
C ARG A 161 -4.44 19.88 -1.13
N GLY A 162 -5.75 19.83 -1.34
CA GLY A 162 -6.48 18.83 -2.13
C GLY A 162 -5.64 18.27 -3.29
N PHE A 163 -5.12 17.06 -3.08
CA PHE A 163 -4.31 16.38 -4.08
C PHE A 163 -5.25 15.72 -5.08
N PHE A 164 -5.04 16.02 -6.36
CA PHE A 164 -5.65 15.30 -7.46
C PHE A 164 -4.83 14.04 -7.69
N TYR A 165 -5.25 12.91 -7.12
CA TYR A 165 -4.64 11.62 -7.48
C TYR A 165 -5.01 11.26 -8.91
N ASP A 166 -4.02 11.19 -9.79
CA ASP A 166 -4.20 10.51 -11.07
C ASP A 166 -4.03 9.00 -10.86
N TYR A 167 -5.12 8.33 -10.46
CA TYR A 167 -5.10 6.87 -10.24
C TYR A 167 -4.64 6.10 -11.47
N PHE A 168 -4.87 6.63 -12.68
CA PHE A 168 -4.45 5.98 -13.92
C PHE A 168 -2.92 5.83 -14.02
N SER A 169 -2.15 6.71 -13.38
CA SER A 169 -0.70 6.60 -13.32
C SER A 169 -0.19 5.33 -12.63
N LEU A 170 -1.03 4.63 -11.86
CA LEU A 170 -0.69 3.34 -11.27
C LEU A 170 -0.47 2.24 -12.30
N VAL A 171 -0.96 2.39 -13.54
CA VAL A 171 -0.67 1.47 -14.65
C VAL A 171 0.84 1.27 -14.81
N TYR A 172 1.62 2.35 -14.75
CA TYR A 172 3.08 2.26 -14.83
C TYR A 172 3.72 1.46 -13.68
N PHE A 173 3.07 1.36 -12.52
CA PHE A 173 3.50 0.50 -11.42
C PHE A 173 3.16 -0.96 -11.74
N LEU A 174 1.95 -1.21 -12.23
CA LEU A 174 1.51 -2.56 -12.64
C LEU A 174 2.41 -3.12 -13.76
N ASP A 175 2.86 -2.28 -14.70
CA ASP A 175 3.82 -2.65 -15.76
C ASP A 175 5.19 -3.07 -15.23
N ALA A 176 5.58 -2.52 -14.08
CA ALA A 176 6.81 -2.91 -13.41
C ALA A 176 6.68 -4.27 -12.69
N CYS A 177 5.49 -4.87 -12.61
CA CYS A 177 5.19 -6.06 -11.81
C CYS A 177 4.67 -7.21 -12.70
N PRO A 178 5.52 -7.88 -13.50
CA PRO A 178 5.08 -8.88 -14.49
C PRO A 178 4.40 -10.13 -13.89
N VAL A 179 4.68 -10.46 -12.62
CA VAL A 179 4.15 -11.65 -11.94
C VAL A 179 3.12 -11.30 -10.85
N LEU A 180 2.59 -10.07 -10.87
CA LEU A 180 1.60 -9.62 -9.88
C LEU A 180 0.31 -10.43 -10.01
N GLU A 181 -0.15 -11.01 -8.90
CA GLU A 181 -1.37 -11.82 -8.83
C GLU A 181 -2.49 -11.08 -8.11
N ASP A 182 -2.16 -10.43 -6.99
CA ASP A 182 -3.11 -9.74 -6.12
C ASP A 182 -2.79 -8.25 -6.04
N PHE A 183 -3.73 -7.43 -6.50
CA PHE A 183 -3.65 -5.97 -6.42
C PHE A 183 -4.79 -5.40 -5.59
N ALA A 184 -4.45 -4.59 -4.59
CA ALA A 184 -5.41 -3.86 -3.78
C ALA A 184 -5.08 -2.37 -3.77
N LEU A 185 -6.07 -1.54 -4.13
CA LEU A 185 -6.03 -0.10 -4.02
C LEU A 185 -7.06 0.36 -2.99
N CYS A 186 -6.61 1.00 -1.93
CA CYS A 186 -7.46 1.57 -0.88
C CYS A 186 -7.36 3.09 -0.92
N VAL A 187 -8.49 3.78 -1.02
CA VAL A 187 -8.54 5.24 -1.13
C VAL A 187 -9.38 5.83 -0.01
N SER A 188 -8.77 6.69 0.79
CA SER A 188 -9.50 7.53 1.74
C SER A 188 -10.31 8.59 0.98
N GLN A 189 -11.61 8.69 1.28
CA GLN A 189 -12.54 9.59 0.58
C GLN A 189 -12.90 10.85 1.37
N THR A 190 -12.21 11.13 2.48
CA THR A 190 -12.63 12.19 3.42
C THR A 190 -12.38 13.60 2.88
N ARG A 191 -11.40 13.78 1.97
CA ARG A 191 -11.01 15.10 1.43
C ARG A 191 -10.85 15.15 -0.10
N VAL A 192 -11.36 14.15 -0.84
CA VAL A 192 -11.20 14.06 -2.30
C VAL A 192 -11.78 15.28 -3.02
N ARG A 193 -10.91 16.01 -3.74
CA ARG A 193 -11.27 17.03 -4.73
C ARG A 193 -10.72 16.57 -6.07
N GLN A 194 -11.56 15.96 -6.90
CA GLN A 194 -11.15 15.39 -8.19
C GLN A 194 -12.12 15.80 -9.29
N ASP A 195 -11.62 15.87 -10.52
CA ASP A 195 -12.45 16.02 -11.72
C ASP A 195 -13.35 14.79 -11.83
N LEU A 196 -14.63 15.01 -11.52
CA LEU A 196 -15.64 13.97 -11.56
C LEU A 196 -15.94 13.65 -13.01
N ILE A 197 -16.01 12.36 -13.34
CA ILE A 197 -16.43 11.91 -14.66
C ILE A 197 -17.86 12.43 -14.92
N SER A 198 -18.04 13.12 -16.05
CA SER A 198 -19.34 13.62 -16.50
C SER A 198 -19.99 12.60 -17.43
N ALA A 199 -21.32 12.65 -17.56
CA ALA A 199 -22.06 11.82 -18.52
C ALA A 199 -21.60 12.05 -19.98
N GLU A 200 -20.98 13.20 -20.25
CA GLU A 200 -20.45 13.62 -21.56
C GLU A 200 -19.00 13.17 -21.81
N ASP A 201 -18.31 12.59 -20.81
CA ASP A 201 -16.97 12.04 -20.99
C ASP A 201 -17.03 10.74 -21.80
N SER A 202 -16.86 10.87 -23.11
CA SER A 202 -16.79 9.75 -24.07
C SER A 202 -15.36 9.21 -24.28
N HIS A 203 -14.34 10.07 -24.08
CA HIS A 203 -12.94 9.72 -24.32
C HIS A 203 -12.21 9.40 -23.01
N MET A 204 -11.99 8.11 -22.78
CA MET A 204 -11.14 7.59 -21.70
C MET A 204 -9.71 7.42 -22.20
N ARG A 205 -8.71 7.78 -21.38
CA ARG A 205 -7.31 7.46 -21.66
C ARG A 205 -7.16 5.95 -21.82
N ARG A 206 -6.46 5.56 -22.89
CA ARG A 206 -6.04 4.19 -23.14
C ARG A 206 -4.53 4.19 -23.33
N MET A 207 -3.88 3.24 -22.69
CA MET A 207 -2.47 2.95 -22.95
C MET A 207 -2.42 1.62 -23.71
N PRO A 208 -2.27 1.65 -25.04
CA PRO A 208 -2.12 0.41 -25.82
C PRO A 208 -0.83 -0.32 -25.39
N GLU A 209 -0.76 -1.63 -25.66
CA GLU A 209 0.43 -2.51 -25.53
C GLU A 209 0.83 -3.01 -24.13
N HIS A 210 0.10 -2.64 -23.07
CA HIS A 210 0.36 -3.17 -21.73
C HIS A 210 -0.47 -4.44 -21.50
N CYS A 211 0.15 -5.55 -21.08
CA CYS A 211 -0.55 -6.81 -20.78
C CYS A 211 -0.20 -7.28 -19.37
N HIS A 212 -1.21 -7.42 -18.53
CA HIS A 212 -1.07 -7.85 -17.14
C HIS A 212 -1.48 -9.32 -16.98
N GLY A 213 -0.72 -10.21 -17.61
CA GLY A 213 -1.09 -11.63 -17.76
C GLY A 213 -1.19 -12.42 -16.45
N SER A 214 -0.65 -11.93 -15.34
CA SER A 214 -0.62 -12.64 -14.06
C SER A 214 -1.69 -12.18 -13.05
N ILE A 215 -2.30 -11.00 -13.26
CA ILE A 215 -3.22 -10.41 -12.28
C ILE A 215 -4.51 -11.23 -12.25
N LYS A 216 -4.83 -11.79 -11.08
CA LYS A 216 -6.02 -12.63 -10.84
C LYS A 216 -7.06 -11.90 -10.00
N ASN A 217 -6.63 -11.22 -8.94
CA ASN A 217 -7.53 -10.60 -7.98
C ASN A 217 -7.25 -9.11 -7.86
N VAL A 218 -8.30 -8.32 -8.05
CA VAL A 218 -8.23 -6.87 -7.94
C VAL A 218 -9.28 -6.40 -6.94
N LYS A 219 -8.85 -5.60 -5.96
CA LYS A 219 -9.73 -4.96 -4.97
C LYS A 219 -9.53 -3.45 -5.02
N ILE A 220 -10.57 -2.69 -5.32
CA ILE A 220 -10.55 -1.23 -5.24
C ILE A 220 -11.56 -0.81 -4.17
N LEU A 221 -11.04 -0.32 -3.05
CA LEU A 221 -11.83 0.13 -1.90
C LEU A 221 -11.79 1.65 -1.82
N GLY A 222 -12.94 2.27 -1.60
CA GLY A 222 -13.08 3.72 -1.71
C GLY A 222 -13.18 4.20 -3.16
N PHE A 223 -13.72 3.36 -4.06
CA PHE A 223 -13.96 3.70 -5.46
C PHE A 223 -14.78 5.00 -5.59
N CYS A 224 -14.20 6.01 -6.23
CA CYS A 224 -14.84 7.30 -6.50
C CYS A 224 -15.14 7.47 -7.99
N SER A 225 -15.99 8.44 -8.33
CA SER A 225 -16.33 8.78 -9.72
C SER A 225 -15.25 9.62 -10.44
N ALA A 226 -14.00 9.60 -9.98
CA ALA A 226 -12.94 10.31 -10.67
C ALA A 226 -12.64 9.63 -12.01
N LYS A 227 -12.45 10.43 -13.06
CA LYS A 227 -12.18 9.89 -14.40
C LYS A 227 -11.00 8.93 -14.42
N SER A 228 -9.90 9.28 -13.75
CA SER A 228 -8.69 8.45 -13.61
C SER A 228 -8.92 7.12 -12.88
N MET A 229 -9.86 7.05 -11.93
CA MET A 229 -10.22 5.80 -11.24
C MET A 229 -10.95 4.84 -12.19
N VAL A 230 -11.89 5.38 -12.97
CA VAL A 230 -12.64 4.59 -13.96
C VAL A 230 -11.70 4.14 -15.08
N GLU A 231 -10.79 5.01 -15.54
CA GLU A 231 -9.76 4.68 -16.53
C GLU A 231 -8.85 3.55 -16.05
N LEU A 232 -8.31 3.62 -14.83
CA LEU A 232 -7.48 2.55 -14.26
C LEU A 232 -8.23 1.22 -14.24
N THR A 233 -9.47 1.25 -13.76
CA THR A 233 -10.29 0.05 -13.62
C THR A 233 -10.61 -0.57 -14.98
N CYS A 234 -11.00 0.24 -15.97
CA CYS A 234 -11.22 -0.22 -17.33
C CYS A 234 -9.95 -0.81 -17.95
N HIS A 235 -8.81 -0.16 -17.75
CA HIS A 235 -7.53 -0.64 -18.27
C HIS A 235 -7.16 -2.00 -17.70
N ILE A 236 -7.35 -2.22 -16.39
CA ILE A 236 -7.11 -3.52 -15.76
C ILE A 236 -8.04 -4.58 -16.36
N ILE A 237 -9.34 -4.28 -16.52
CA ILE A 237 -10.31 -5.22 -17.12
C ILE A 237 -9.92 -5.59 -18.56
N GLU A 238 -9.48 -4.60 -19.34
CA GLU A 238 -9.14 -4.78 -20.75
C GLU A 238 -7.80 -5.54 -20.93
N ASN A 239 -6.84 -5.42 -20.00
CA ASN A 239 -5.47 -5.91 -20.17
C ASN A 239 -5.03 -7.04 -19.22
N ALA A 240 -5.78 -7.32 -18.15
CA ALA A 240 -5.53 -8.46 -17.26
C ALA A 240 -6.26 -9.71 -17.76
N THR A 241 -5.57 -10.50 -18.59
CA THR A 241 -6.18 -11.67 -19.26
C THR A 241 -6.60 -12.78 -18.27
N SER A 242 -5.82 -12.96 -17.20
CA SER A 242 -6.05 -13.94 -16.13
C SER A 242 -6.91 -13.42 -14.98
N LEU A 243 -7.58 -12.27 -15.15
CA LEU A 243 -8.43 -11.72 -14.09
C LEU A 243 -9.56 -12.71 -13.74
N GLU A 244 -9.64 -13.09 -12.47
CA GLU A 244 -10.64 -14.01 -11.94
C GLU A 244 -11.67 -13.27 -11.08
N CYS A 245 -11.22 -12.30 -10.28
CA CYS A 245 -12.06 -11.58 -9.33
C CYS A 245 -11.80 -10.07 -9.34
N LEU A 246 -12.85 -9.28 -9.50
CA LEU A 246 -12.83 -7.82 -9.37
C LEU A 246 -13.79 -7.41 -8.25
N THR A 247 -13.26 -6.84 -7.17
CA THR A 247 -14.06 -6.31 -6.06
C THR A 247 -13.99 -4.79 -6.05
N LEU A 248 -15.15 -4.15 -6.12
CA LEU A 248 -15.29 -2.70 -6.11
C LEU A 248 -16.15 -2.29 -4.93
N ASP A 249 -15.61 -1.43 -4.09
CA ASP A 249 -16.32 -0.89 -2.95
C ASP A 249 -16.23 0.63 -2.98
N ALA A 250 -17.38 1.29 -3.00
CA ALA A 250 -17.47 2.74 -3.01
C ALA A 250 -17.17 3.37 -1.65
N ILE A 251 -16.94 2.60 -0.58
CA ILE A 251 -16.50 3.08 0.74
C ILE A 251 -15.23 2.36 1.15
N TYR A 252 -14.23 3.12 1.60
CA TYR A 252 -13.11 2.57 2.35
C TYR A 252 -13.32 2.80 3.86
N ASP A 253 -13.25 1.73 4.64
CA ASP A 253 -13.24 1.79 6.10
C ASP A 253 -11.87 1.32 6.61
N ASN A 254 -11.09 2.27 7.14
CA ASN A 254 -9.74 2.03 7.62
C ASN A 254 -9.69 1.06 8.81
N SER A 255 -10.80 0.86 9.51
CA SER A 255 -10.88 0.01 10.70
C SER A 255 -11.03 -1.48 10.40
N SER A 256 -11.38 -1.85 9.15
CA SER A 256 -11.70 -3.23 8.76
C SER A 256 -10.97 -3.73 7.51
N ARG A 257 -10.06 -2.93 6.92
CA ARG A 257 -9.32 -3.26 5.68
C ARG A 257 -10.22 -3.83 4.55
N GLY A 258 -11.50 -3.45 4.52
CA GLY A 258 -12.46 -3.91 3.52
C GLY A 258 -13.07 -5.30 3.72
N GLU A 259 -12.86 -5.95 4.86
CA GLU A 259 -13.47 -7.25 5.18
C GLU A 259 -14.88 -7.14 5.77
N ALA A 260 -15.28 -5.96 6.26
CA ALA A 260 -16.60 -5.76 6.84
C ALA A 260 -17.70 -5.86 5.76
N ASP A 261 -18.57 -6.86 5.87
CA ASP A 261 -19.77 -6.91 5.06
C ASP A 261 -20.74 -5.83 5.53
N ARG A 262 -21.08 -4.89 4.63
CA ARG A 262 -22.05 -3.82 4.89
C ARG A 262 -23.49 -4.27 4.60
N SER A 263 -23.68 -5.54 4.24
CA SER A 263 -24.99 -6.18 4.16
C SER A 263 -25.45 -6.59 5.57
N HIS A 264 -26.72 -6.34 5.90
CA HIS A 264 -27.31 -6.73 7.18
C HIS A 264 -27.57 -8.24 7.29
N GLU A 265 -27.37 -9.02 6.22
CA GLU A 265 -27.72 -10.45 6.20
C GLU A 265 -26.73 -11.31 7.01
N HIS A 266 -25.53 -10.80 7.34
CA HIS A 266 -24.50 -11.57 8.06
C HIS A 266 -23.90 -10.87 9.30
N ASN A 267 -24.33 -9.65 9.63
CA ASN A 267 -23.69 -8.88 10.71
C ASN A 267 -24.40 -9.13 12.05
N LYS A 268 -23.82 -9.98 12.91
CA LYS A 268 -24.33 -10.36 14.24
C LYS A 268 -24.50 -9.19 15.25
N PHE A 269 -24.11 -7.98 14.89
CA PHE A 269 -24.04 -6.82 15.79
C PHE A 269 -24.95 -5.64 15.40
N ASP A 270 -25.86 -5.78 14.43
CA ASP A 270 -26.90 -4.78 14.05
C ASP A 270 -26.41 -3.36 13.68
N GLU A 271 -25.11 -3.05 13.78
CA GLU A 271 -24.56 -1.72 13.60
C GLU A 271 -23.63 -1.69 12.38
N CYS A 272 -24.12 -1.12 11.27
CA CYS A 272 -23.24 -0.61 10.24
C CYS A 272 -22.53 0.61 10.80
N ARG A 273 -21.20 0.60 10.87
CA ARG A 273 -20.43 1.76 11.33
C ARG A 273 -20.78 2.98 10.48
N PRO A 274 -21.12 4.12 11.10
CA PRO A 274 -21.48 5.32 10.36
C PRO A 274 -20.27 5.80 9.55
N VAL A 275 -20.48 6.04 8.25
CA VAL A 275 -19.48 6.73 7.43
C VAL A 275 -19.30 8.15 7.98
N PRO A 276 -18.06 8.60 8.21
CA PRO A 276 -17.80 9.81 9.01
C PRO A 276 -18.26 11.12 8.36
N SER A 277 -18.69 11.13 7.08
CA SER A 277 -19.06 12.37 6.38
C SER A 277 -20.14 12.18 5.32
N ARG A 278 -21.11 13.11 5.27
CA ARG A 278 -22.12 13.21 4.19
C ARG A 278 -21.48 13.26 2.80
N ARG A 279 -20.35 13.97 2.67
CA ARG A 279 -19.61 14.05 1.40
C ARG A 279 -19.13 12.68 0.94
N MET A 280 -18.63 11.84 1.85
CA MET A 280 -18.22 10.48 1.50
C MET A 280 -19.39 9.64 1.01
N ILE A 281 -20.57 9.78 1.62
CA ILE A 281 -21.80 9.12 1.16
C ILE A 281 -22.18 9.59 -0.26
N GLU A 282 -22.15 10.89 -0.52
CA GLU A 282 -22.42 11.44 -1.86
C GLU A 282 -21.40 10.94 -2.90
N HIS A 283 -20.11 10.94 -2.57
CA HIS A 283 -19.05 10.39 -3.42
C HIS A 283 -19.23 8.90 -3.66
N ALA A 284 -19.65 8.13 -2.66
CA ALA A 284 -19.88 6.71 -2.79
C ALA A 284 -21.06 6.41 -3.74
N HIS A 285 -22.15 7.17 -3.68
CA HIS A 285 -23.25 7.04 -4.65
C HIS A 285 -22.80 7.36 -6.08
N LYS A 286 -22.02 8.44 -6.26
CA LYS A 286 -21.44 8.77 -7.56
C LYS A 286 -20.49 7.67 -8.06
N GLY A 287 -19.69 7.09 -7.16
CA GLY A 287 -18.82 5.95 -7.43
C GLY A 287 -19.61 4.73 -7.91
N LEU A 288 -20.69 4.35 -7.21
CA LEU A 288 -21.57 3.26 -7.62
C LEU A 288 -22.24 3.53 -8.98
N TRP A 289 -22.68 4.76 -9.24
CA TRP A 289 -23.23 5.14 -10.54
C TRP A 289 -22.18 4.97 -11.65
N ALA A 290 -20.93 5.42 -11.43
CA ALA A 290 -19.84 5.27 -12.38
C ALA A 290 -19.49 3.79 -12.63
N ILE A 291 -19.49 2.95 -11.58
CA ILE A 291 -19.30 1.50 -11.73
C ILE A 291 -20.37 0.91 -12.66
N GLY A 292 -21.65 1.19 -12.38
CA GLY A 292 -22.76 0.70 -13.20
C GLY A 292 -22.68 1.18 -14.65
N ARG A 293 -22.31 2.43 -14.87
CA ARG A 293 -22.30 3.07 -16.19
C ARG A 293 -21.12 2.68 -17.08
N TYR A 294 -19.92 2.55 -16.50
CA TYR A 294 -18.67 2.42 -17.26
C TYR A 294 -17.92 1.11 -17.04
N VAL A 295 -18.09 0.47 -15.88
CA VAL A 295 -17.30 -0.71 -15.51
C VAL A 295 -18.06 -1.99 -15.80
N VAL A 296 -19.30 -2.13 -15.31
CA VAL A 296 -20.09 -3.38 -15.39
C VAL A 296 -20.17 -3.95 -16.81
N GLN A 297 -20.39 -3.08 -17.81
CA GLN A 297 -20.54 -3.50 -19.21
C GLN A 297 -19.25 -4.02 -19.85
N LYS A 298 -18.08 -3.71 -19.26
CA LYS A 298 -16.77 -4.12 -19.77
C LYS A 298 -16.25 -5.40 -19.13
N VAL A 299 -16.81 -5.81 -17.99
CA VAL A 299 -16.32 -6.98 -17.25
C VAL A 299 -16.65 -8.26 -18.03
N PRO A 300 -15.66 -9.08 -18.41
CA PRO A 300 -15.90 -10.34 -19.08
C PRO A 300 -16.72 -11.28 -18.18
N THR A 301 -17.57 -12.12 -18.78
CA THR A 301 -18.46 -13.05 -18.06
C THR A 301 -17.73 -14.06 -17.18
N ARG A 302 -16.46 -14.37 -17.49
CA ARG A 302 -15.59 -15.25 -16.67
C ARG A 302 -15.13 -14.61 -15.36
N VAL A 303 -15.18 -13.29 -15.24
CA VAL A 303 -14.67 -12.56 -14.07
C VAL A 303 -15.78 -12.41 -13.04
N LYS A 304 -15.52 -12.82 -11.80
CA LYS A 304 -16.41 -12.59 -10.67
C LYS A 304 -16.36 -11.12 -10.25
N LEU A 305 -17.38 -10.35 -10.63
CA LEU A 305 -17.55 -8.97 -10.20
C LEU A 305 -18.31 -8.88 -8.86
N ASN A 306 -17.64 -8.39 -7.82
CA ASN A 306 -18.26 -8.12 -6.51
C ASN A 306 -18.36 -6.60 -6.29
N VAL A 307 -19.53 -6.02 -6.51
CA VAL A 307 -19.79 -4.61 -6.16
C VAL A 307 -20.45 -4.54 -4.78
N LYS A 308 -19.78 -3.92 -3.82
CA LYS A 308 -20.33 -3.74 -2.46
C LYS A 308 -21.39 -2.65 -2.47
N LYS A 309 -22.61 -3.00 -2.05
CA LYS A 309 -23.74 -2.07 -1.96
C LYS A 309 -23.61 -1.16 -0.74
N LEU A 310 -24.17 0.04 -0.83
CA LEU A 310 -24.31 0.94 0.32
C LEU A 310 -25.46 0.46 1.22
N CYS A 311 -25.25 0.55 2.54
CA CYS A 311 -26.33 0.32 3.51
C CYS A 311 -27.46 1.33 3.30
N SER A 312 -28.67 0.83 3.04
CA SER A 312 -29.87 1.64 2.82
C SER A 312 -30.32 2.42 4.05
N ARG A 313 -29.88 2.05 5.27
CA ARG A 313 -30.19 2.75 6.52
C ARG A 313 -29.14 3.82 6.85
N CYS A 314 -27.86 3.46 6.81
CA CYS A 314 -26.77 4.32 7.29
C CYS A 314 -26.22 5.25 6.21
N HIS A 315 -26.40 4.94 4.92
CA HIS A 315 -25.84 5.71 3.81
C HIS A 315 -26.94 6.33 2.94
N LYS A 316 -27.99 6.90 3.54
CA LYS A 316 -28.98 7.68 2.76
C LYS A 316 -28.44 9.08 2.47
N ILE A 317 -28.66 9.58 1.25
CA ILE A 317 -28.58 11.01 0.97
C ILE A 317 -29.87 11.61 1.55
N LYS A 318 -29.75 12.32 2.68
CA LYS A 318 -30.81 13.20 3.19
C LYS A 318 -30.77 14.53 2.46
#